data_AF-V9VA99-F1
#
_entry.id   AF-V9VA99-F1
#
_cell.length_a   1.000
_cell.length_b   1.000
_cell.length_c   1.000
_cell.angle_alpha   90.00
_cell.angle_beta   90.00
_cell.angle_gamma   90.00
#
_symmetry.space_group_name_H-M   'P 1'
#
loop_
_entity.id
_entity.type
_entity.pdbx_description
1 polymer ?
#
loop_
_entity_poly.entity_id
_entity_poly.type
_entity_poly.pdbx_seq_one_letter_code
_entity_poly.pdbx_strand_id
1 'polypeptide(L)' 'AAEGARIAGASRIIGIDLNASRANEAKKFGVTEFVNPKDHNK' A
#
# COMPACT_ATOMS: atom_id res chain seq x y z
N ALA A 1 -10.34 3.08 2.16
CA ALA A 1 -10.09 3.27 0.71
C ALA A 1 -9.49 2.01 0.06
N ALA A 2 -8.31 1.53 0.50
CA ALA A 2 -7.68 0.31 -0.06
C ALA A 2 -8.61 -0.91 -0.08
N GLU A 3 -9.33 -1.16 1.02
CA GLU A 3 -10.26 -2.29 1.09
C GLU A 3 -11.45 -2.15 0.11
N GLY A 4 -11.93 -0.93 -0.11
CA GLY A 4 -12.96 -0.65 -1.11
C GLY A 4 -12.44 -0.91 -2.54
N ALA A 5 -11.20 -0.53 -2.83
CA ALA A 5 -10.56 -0.83 -4.12
C ALA A 5 -10.39 -2.35 -4.32
N ARG A 6 -10.04 -3.09 -3.26
CA ARG A 6 -9.95 -4.56 -3.28
C ARG A 6 -11.31 -5.19 -3.60
N ILE A 7 -12.37 -4.75 -2.91
CA ILE A 7 -13.74 -5.23 -3.14
C ILE A 7 -14.22 -4.89 -4.55
N ALA A 8 -13.84 -3.72 -5.08
CA ALA A 8 -14.13 -3.30 -6.45
C ALA A 8 -13.33 -4.06 -7.52
N GLY A 9 -12.46 -5.01 -7.14
CA GLY A 9 -11.72 -5.84 -8.09
C GLY A 9 -10.45 -5.21 -8.65
N ALA A 10 -9.87 -4.21 -7.97
CA ALA A 10 -8.58 -3.66 -8.38
C ALA A 10 -7.50 -4.75 -8.34
N SER A 11 -6.80 -4.94 -9.47
CA SER A 11 -5.73 -5.94 -9.60
C SER A 11 -4.46 -5.55 -8.84
N ARG A 12 -4.24 -4.25 -8.65
CA ARG A 12 -3.08 -3.69 -7.94
C ARG A 12 -3.51 -2.50 -7.10
N ILE A 13 -3.03 -2.45 -5.86
CA ILE A 13 -3.26 -1.37 -4.91
C ILE A 13 -1.91 -0.99 -4.31
N ILE A 14 -1.44 0.22 -4.65
CA ILE A 14 -0.13 0.72 -4.21
C ILE A 14 -0.34 1.66 -3.03
N GLY A 15 0.17 1.27 -1.87
CA GLY A 15 0.21 2.11 -0.67
C GLY A 15 1.52 2.89 -0.64
N ILE A 16 1.44 4.21 -0.49
CA ILE A 16 2.62 5.08 -0.36
C ILE A 16 2.60 5.66 1.05
N ASP A 17 3.63 5.35 1.85
CA ASP A 17 3.72 5.86 3.22
C ASP A 17 5.19 5.96 3.66
N LEU A 18 5.51 6.98 4.46
CA LEU A 18 6.86 7.22 4.98
C LEU A 18 7.21 6.31 6.18
N ASN A 19 6.20 5.73 6.83
CA ASN A 19 6.38 4.84 7.96
C ASN A 19 6.33 3.37 7.51
N ALA A 20 7.51 2.76 7.40
CA ALA A 20 7.67 1.36 6.99
C ALA A 20 6.93 0.36 7.91
N SER A 21 6.69 0.68 9.19
CA SER A 21 5.97 -0.24 10.09
C SER A 21 4.51 -0.45 9.68
N ARG A 22 3.94 0.47 8.91
CA ARG A 22 2.57 0.38 8.39
C ARG A 22 2.43 -0.57 7.21
N ALA A 23 3.52 -1.04 6.60
CA ALA A 23 3.47 -1.92 5.44
C ALA A 23 2.72 -3.24 5.73
N ASN A 24 2.97 -3.84 6.91
CA ASN A 24 2.30 -5.08 7.32
C ASN A 24 0.80 -4.88 7.55
N GLU A 25 0.41 -3.73 8.09
CA GLU A 25 -0.99 -3.38 8.30
C GLU A 25 -1.68 -3.07 6.97
N ALA A 26 -1.04 -2.30 6.09
CA ALA A 26 -1.55 -1.95 4.77
C ALA A 26 -1.90 -3.20 3.93
N LYS A 27 -1.06 -4.24 3.98
CA LYS A 27 -1.32 -5.53 3.33
C LYS A 27 -2.62 -6.19 3.80
N LYS A 28 -2.94 -6.10 5.10
CA LYS A 28 -4.20 -6.64 5.66
C LYS A 28 -5.42 -5.91 5.10
N PHE A 29 -5.28 -4.62 4.77
CA PHE A 29 -6.34 -3.80 4.17
C PHE A 29 -6.42 -3.88 2.64
N GLY A 30 -5.68 -4.79 2.00
CA GLY A 30 -5.74 -5.05 0.56
C GLY A 30 -4.68 -4.34 -0.28
N VAL A 31 -3.72 -3.65 0.35
CA VAL A 31 -2.56 -3.12 -0.39
C VAL A 31 -1.70 -4.27 -0.90
N THR A 32 -1.43 -4.28 -2.21
CA THR A 32 -0.60 -5.32 -2.86
C THR A 32 0.87 -4.91 -2.93
N GLU A 33 1.14 -3.61 -3.01
CA GLU A 33 2.49 -3.05 -3.10
C GLU A 33 2.63 -1.88 -2.14
N PHE A 34 3.76 -1.78 -1.46
CA PHE A 34 4.03 -0.70 -0.53
C PHE A 34 5.31 0.01 -0.93
N VAL A 35 5.25 1.34 -1.04
CA VAL A 35 6.36 2.21 -1.42
C VAL A 35 6.60 3.20 -0.30
N ASN A 36 7.84 3.29 0.15
CA ASN A 36 8.28 4.35 1.04
C ASN A 36 9.18 5.31 0.25
N PRO A 37 8.76 6.57 0.02
CA PRO A 37 9.55 7.53 -0.75
C PRO A 37 10.96 7.78 -0.21
N LYS A 38 11.23 7.50 1.08
CA LYS A 38 12.58 7.63 1.66
C LYS A 38 13.55 6.54 1.19
N ASP A 39 13.03 5.43 0.66
CA ASP A 39 13.84 4.31 0.19
C ASP A 39 14.30 4.52 -1.27
N HIS A 40 13.91 5.63 -1.90
CA HIS A 40 14.23 5.94 -3.30
C HIS A 40 14.98 7.27 -3.40
N ASN A 41 16.04 7.29 -4.21
CA ASN A 41 16.72 8.52 -4.60
C ASN A 41 15.87 9.28 -5.64
N LYS A 42 16.00 10.61 -5.67
CA LYS A 42 15.32 11.50 -6.61
C LYS A 42 15.90 11.41 -8.01
#